data_AF-A0A2V8GWA4-F1
#
_entry.id   AF-A0A2V8GWA4-F1
#
_cell.length_a   1.000
_cell.length_b   1.000
_cell.length_c   1.000
_cell.angle_alpha   90.00
_cell.angle_beta   90.00
_cell.angle_gamma   90.00
#
_symmetry.space_group_name_H-M   'P 1'
#
loop_
_entity.id
_entity.type
_entity.pdbx_description
1 polymer ?
#
loop_
_entity_poly.entity_id
_entity_poly.type
_entity_poly.pdbx_seq_one_letter_code
_entity_poly.pdbx_strand_id
1 'polypeptide(L)'
;MDVNVNAVSRKEEPLGPTPAAVTVITAEDIRRSGVTSIPEALRLVPGVQVARINASSWAISARGFNTQVSNKMLVQIDGRTVYSPIFGGVFWEL
;
A
#
# COMPACT_ATOMS: atom_id res chain seq x y z
N MET A 1 -6.39 -2.63 19.83
CA MET A 1 -6.76 -1.63 18.82
C MET A 1 -8.10 -2.05 18.26
N ASP A 2 -9.15 -1.27 18.49
CA ASP A 2 -10.41 -1.40 17.76
C ASP A 2 -10.30 -0.53 16.50
N VAL A 3 -10.04 -1.18 15.37
CA VAL A 3 -9.96 -0.52 14.06
C VAL A 3 -10.95 -1.21 13.15
N ASN A 4 -11.82 -0.43 12.53
CA ASN A 4 -12.70 -0.91 11.48
C ASN A 4 -12.04 -0.75 10.12
N VAL A 5 -12.28 -1.70 9.23
CA VAL A 5 -11.80 -1.70 7.85
C VAL A 5 -12.95 -1.96 6.90
N ASN A 6 -12.82 -1.45 5.66
CA ASN A 6 -13.79 -1.66 4.59
C ASN A 6 -13.17 -2.30 3.34
N ALA A 7 -11.84 -2.23 3.21
CA ALA A 7 -11.11 -2.60 2.00
C ALA A 7 -11.30 -4.05 1.52
N VAL A 8 -11.69 -4.98 2.40
CA VAL A 8 -11.83 -6.41 2.07
C VAL A 8 -13.22 -6.75 1.54
N SER A 9 -14.27 -6.32 2.24
CA SER A 9 -15.67 -6.71 1.94
C SER A 9 -16.53 -5.57 1.35
N ARG A 10 -15.97 -4.36 1.21
CA ARG A 10 -16.70 -3.11 0.93
C ARG A 10 -17.73 -2.72 1.98
N LYS A 11 -17.71 -3.39 3.13
CA LYS A 11 -18.55 -3.13 4.29
C LYS A 11 -17.65 -2.81 5.46
N GLU A 12 -18.07 -1.87 6.30
CA GLU A 12 -17.35 -1.59 7.54
C GLU A 12 -17.46 -2.78 8.50
N GLU A 13 -16.31 -3.33 8.87
CA GLU A 13 -16.19 -4.47 9.78
C GLU A 13 -14.95 -4.31 10.67
N PRO A 14 -14.95 -4.87 11.90
CA PRO A 14 -13.76 -4.86 12.73
C PRO A 14 -12.60 -5.64 12.05
N LEU A 15 -11.36 -5.20 12.25
CA LEU A 15 -10.17 -5.81 11.65
C LEU A 15 -9.97 -7.29 12.02
N GLY A 16 -10.30 -7.66 13.26
CA GLY A 16 -10.09 -9.02 13.79
C GLY A 16 -10.81 -10.15 13.02
N PRO A 17 -12.12 -10.04 12.72
CA PRO A 17 -12.86 -11.05 11.97
C PRO A 17 -12.68 -11.02 10.43
N THR A 18 -11.89 -10.09 9.88
CA THR A 18 -11.74 -9.95 8.43
C THR A 18 -11.07 -11.19 7.79
N PRO A 19 -11.61 -11.75 6.69
CA PRO A 19 -11.12 -13.00 6.09
C PRO A 19 -9.86 -12.84 5.20
N ALA A 20 -9.02 -11.85 5.49
CA ALA A 20 -7.81 -11.56 4.73
C ALA A 20 -6.68 -11.07 5.65
N ALA A 21 -5.43 -11.26 5.21
CA ALA A 21 -4.29 -10.65 5.89
C ALA A 21 -4.28 -9.14 5.62
N VAL A 22 -4.68 -8.37 6.63
CA VAL A 22 -4.78 -6.90 6.57
C VAL A 22 -3.77 -6.29 7.54
N THR A 23 -3.06 -5.27 7.07
CA THR A 23 -2.21 -4.42 7.91
C THR A 23 -2.71 -2.99 7.79
N VAL A 24 -2.92 -2.33 8.93
CA VAL A 24 -3.32 -0.93 8.99
C VAL A 24 -2.13 -0.13 9.46
N ILE A 25 -1.69 0.82 8.64
CA ILE A 25 -0.76 1.88 9.07
C ILE A 25 -1.61 2.99 9.67
N THR A 26 -1.53 3.19 10.97
CA THR A 26 -2.29 4.25 11.65
C THR A 26 -1.60 5.60 11.54
N ALA A 27 -2.34 6.67 11.83
CA ALA A 27 -1.75 8.00 11.92
C ALA A 27 -0.66 8.09 13.01
N GLU A 28 -0.75 7.26 14.07
CA GLU A 28 0.28 7.19 15.11
C GLU A 28 1.54 6.48 14.62
N ASP A 29 1.41 5.42 13.82
CA ASP A 29 2.55 4.74 13.21
C ASP A 29 3.33 5.69 12.29
N ILE A 30 2.63 6.51 11.50
CA ILE A 30 3.24 7.54 10.64
C ILE A 30 4.00 8.56 11.49
N ARG A 31 3.38 9.09 12.55
CA ARG A 31 4.04 10.06 13.45
C ARG A 31 5.28 9.48 14.14
N ARG A 32 5.21 8.22 14.60
CA ARG A 32 6.33 7.55 15.30
C ARG A 32 7.47 7.15 14.38
N SER A 33 7.16 6.79 13.14
CA SER A 33 8.16 6.36 12.16
C SER A 33 8.88 7.52 11.47
N GLY A 34 8.26 8.72 11.44
CA GLY A 34 8.85 9.89 10.79
C GLY A 34 8.92 9.79 9.27
N VAL A 35 8.18 8.85 8.66
CA VAL A 35 8.10 8.70 7.21
C VAL A 35 7.43 9.91 6.58
N THR A 36 7.93 10.32 5.41
CA THR A 36 7.47 11.56 4.74
C THR A 36 6.77 11.29 3.41
N SER A 37 6.75 10.03 2.97
CA SER A 37 6.15 9.63 1.70
C SER A 37 5.43 8.28 1.82
N ILE A 38 4.48 8.03 0.92
CA ILE A 38 3.73 6.77 0.86
C ILE A 38 4.66 5.56 0.66
N PRO A 39 5.66 5.58 -0.25
CA PRO A 39 6.60 4.46 -0.40
C PRO A 39 7.35 4.15 0.90
N GLU A 40 7.76 5.17 1.65
CA GLU A 40 8.42 4.97 2.94
C GLU A 40 7.47 4.36 3.98
N ALA A 41 6.23 4.82 4.06
CA ALA A 41 5.22 4.24 4.94
C ALA A 41 4.97 2.76 4.63
N LEU A 42 4.93 2.39 3.34
CA LEU A 42 4.73 1.00 2.91
C LEU A 42 5.85 0.04 3.33
N ARG A 43 7.03 0.54 3.70
CA ARG A 43 8.10 -0.30 4.29
C ARG A 43 7.76 -0.85 5.67
N LEU A 44 6.79 -0.25 6.36
CA LEU A 44 6.31 -0.71 7.66
C LEU A 44 5.42 -1.95 7.55
N VAL A 45 4.96 -2.28 6.34
CA VAL A 45 4.00 -3.38 6.12
C VAL A 45 4.73 -4.70 5.90
N PRO A 46 4.44 -5.75 6.71
CA PRO A 46 4.99 -7.08 6.48
C PRO A 46 4.60 -7.64 5.11
N GLY A 47 5.57 -8.20 4.39
CA GLY A 47 5.34 -8.81 3.08
C GLY A 47 5.21 -7.80 1.92
N VAL A 48 5.40 -6.51 2.18
CA VAL A 48 5.57 -5.47 1.14
C VAL A 48 7.06 -5.22 0.92
N GLN A 49 7.48 -5.24 -0.34
CA GLN A 49 8.84 -4.92 -0.75
C GLN A 49 8.83 -3.54 -1.41
N VAL A 50 9.64 -2.62 -0.89
CA VAL A 50 9.80 -1.27 -1.44
C VAL A 50 11.26 -1.08 -1.85
N ALA A 51 11.51 -0.99 -3.14
CA ALA A 51 12.82 -0.69 -3.71
C ALA A 51 12.82 0.71 -4.33
N ARG A 52 13.83 1.52 -4.00
CA ARG A 52 14.06 2.80 -4.67
C ARG A 52 14.98 2.53 -5.87
N ILE A 53 14.50 2.80 -7.08
CA ILE A 53 15.29 2.58 -8.30
C ILE A 53 16.21 3.77 -8.54
N ASN A 54 15.68 5.00 -8.43
CA ASN A 54 16.46 6.23 -8.55
C ASN A 54 15.85 7.37 -7.71
N ALA A 55 16.25 8.62 -7.98
CA ALA A 55 15.81 9.77 -7.21
C ALA A 55 14.27 9.95 -7.22
N SER A 56 13.61 9.64 -8.34
CA SER A 56 12.16 9.80 -8.50
C SER A 56 11.39 8.48 -8.43
N SER A 57 11.99 7.35 -8.85
CA SER A 57 11.25 6.11 -9.08
C SER A 57 11.37 5.01 -8.03
N TRP A 58 10.26 4.30 -7.87
CA TRP A 58 10.05 3.26 -6.86
C TRP A 58 9.44 1.99 -7.50
N ALA A 59 9.93 0.84 -7.06
CA ALA A 59 9.33 -0.46 -7.35
C ALA A 59 8.74 -1.04 -6.06
N ILE A 60 7.40 -1.15 -6.05
CA ILE A 60 6.63 -1.63 -4.89
C ILE A 60 5.84 -2.87 -5.29
N SER A 61 6.02 -3.94 -4.52
CA SER A 61 5.25 -5.16 -4.68
C SER A 61 4.86 -5.75 -3.32
N ALA A 62 3.87 -6.63 -3.31
CA ALA A 62 3.46 -7.39 -2.14
C ALA A 62 3.52 -8.88 -2.49
N ARG A 63 3.98 -9.71 -1.54
CA ARG A 63 4.07 -11.17 -1.70
C ARG A 63 4.97 -11.62 -2.88
N GLY A 64 6.07 -10.90 -3.12
CA GLY A 64 7.09 -11.24 -4.12
C GLY A 64 6.96 -10.48 -5.44
N PHE A 65 7.66 -10.97 -6.47
CA PHE A 65 7.65 -10.44 -7.85
C PHE A 65 7.82 -8.91 -7.96
N ASN A 66 8.86 -8.34 -7.33
CA ASN A 66 9.12 -6.91 -7.44
C ASN A 66 9.85 -6.57 -8.75
N THR A 67 9.12 -6.06 -9.72
CA THR A 67 9.66 -5.50 -10.96
C THR A 67 9.37 -4.00 -10.99
N GLN A 68 10.11 -3.25 -11.81
CA GLN A 68 9.88 -1.81 -11.99
C GLN A 68 8.45 -1.48 -12.44
N VAL A 69 7.79 -2.41 -13.14
CA VAL A 69 6.39 -2.30 -13.57
C VAL A 69 5.56 -3.38 -12.88
N SER A 70 5.20 -3.11 -11.62
CA SER A 70 4.35 -4.00 -10.83
C SER A 70 2.89 -3.87 -11.28
N ASN A 71 2.43 -4.77 -12.15
CA ASN A 71 1.04 -4.81 -12.63
C ASN A 71 0.15 -5.80 -11.86
N LYS A 72 0.63 -6.32 -10.73
CA LYS A 72 -0.06 -7.31 -9.89
C LYS A 72 -0.59 -6.73 -8.57
N MET A 73 -0.53 -5.41 -8.41
CA MET A 73 -0.98 -4.70 -7.22
C MET A 73 -2.12 -3.76 -7.57
N LEU A 74 -3.26 -3.92 -6.90
CA LEU A 74 -4.35 -2.95 -6.93
C LEU A 74 -4.06 -1.86 -5.90
N VAL A 75 -4.00 -0.61 -6.35
CA VAL A 75 -3.91 0.57 -5.47
C VAL A 75 -5.18 1.37 -5.59
N GLN A 76 -5.71 1.80 -4.45
CA GLN A 76 -6.93 2.58 -4.38
C GLN A 76 -6.76 3.78 -3.44
N ILE A 77 -7.37 4.89 -3.80
CA ILE A 77 -7.58 6.05 -2.92
C ILE A 77 -9.08 6.18 -2.73
N ASP A 78 -9.54 6.14 -1.49
CA ASP A 78 -10.97 6.20 -1.13
C ASP A 78 -11.84 5.23 -1.94
N GLY A 79 -11.35 3.99 -2.13
CA GLY A 79 -12.02 2.92 -2.86
C GLY A 79 -12.00 3.06 -4.39
N ARG A 80 -11.38 4.11 -4.94
CA ARG A 80 -11.21 4.30 -6.40
C ARG A 80 -9.83 3.86 -6.84
N THR A 81 -9.78 3.02 -7.87
CA THR A 81 -8.52 2.52 -8.43
C THR A 81 -7.67 3.66 -8.96
N VAL A 82 -6.41 3.69 -8.52
CA VAL A 82 -5.35 4.52 -9.12
C VAL A 82 -4.57 3.63 -10.07
N TYR A 83 -4.67 3.90 -11.36
CA TYR A 83 -3.97 3.13 -12.37
C TYR A 83 -3.66 4.02 -13.58
N SER A 84 -2.42 3.98 -14.04
CA SER A 84 -1.98 4.62 -15.27
C SER A 84 -2.06 3.61 -16.42
N PRO A 85 -2.95 3.80 -17.41
CA PRO A 85 -3.06 2.91 -18.57
C PRO A 85 -1.78 2.84 -19.40
N ILE A 86 -0.99 3.93 -19.40
CA ILE A 86 0.24 4.07 -20.19
C ILE A 86 1.40 3.30 -19.55
N PHE A 87 1.47 3.29 -18.21
CA PHE A 87 2.55 2.64 -17.46
C PHE A 87 2.22 1.20 -17.06
N GLY A 88 0.94 0.84 -17.03
CA GLY A 88 0.52 -0.49 -16.58
C GLY A 88 0.62 -0.68 -15.06
N GLY A 89 0.52 0.41 -14.29
CA GLY A 89 0.75 0.43 -12.85
C GLY A 89 0.47 1.78 -12.19
N VAL A 90 1.10 2.01 -11.03
CA VAL A 90 0.90 3.20 -10.18
C VAL A 90 2.18 4.03 -10.17
N PHE A 91 2.04 5.34 -10.34
CA PHE A 91 3.13 6.28 -10.10
C PHE A 91 3.17 6.64 -8.62
N TRP A 92 4.29 6.33 -7.97
CA TRP A 92 4.52 6.58 -6.54
C TRP A 92 5.19 7.93 -6.25
N GLU A 93 5.48 8.68 -7.30
CA GLU A 93 6.29 9.91 -7.30
C GLU A 93 5.43 11.18 -7.31
N LEU A 94 4.11 11.02 -7.41
CA LEU A 94 3.11 12.09 -7.45
C LEU A 94 2.74 12.57 -6.04
#